data_AF-A0A519H5F3-F1
#
_entry.id   AF-A0A519H5F3-F1
#
_cell.length_a   1.000
_cell.length_b   1.000
_cell.length_c   1.000
_cell.angle_alpha   90.00
_cell.angle_beta   90.00
_cell.angle_gamma   90.00
#
_symmetry.space_group_name_H-M   'P 1'
#
loop_
_entity.id
_entity.type
_entity.pdbx_description
1 polymer ?
#
loop_
_entity_poly.entity_id
_entity_poly.type
_entity_poly.pdbx_seq_one_letter_code
_entity_poly.pdbx_strand_id
1 'polypeptide(L)'
;MRRALLLALLLSAATLPARAQLIPPAKPIAGATQEEWSKRWWHWALSFDEEDSPVADTDGRLCASGQSGPVWFLAGTYGSKRAVRSCRIPAGKTLFFPLISFIAFPPDDEREACASLMLRAGSSAAATH
;
A
#
# COMPACT_ATOMS: atom_id res chain seq x y z
N MET A 1 32.80 55.51 -5.82
CA MET A 1 31.53 54.88 -6.29
C MET A 1 31.78 53.38 -6.37
N ARG A 2 31.42 52.63 -5.32
CA ARG A 2 30.33 51.61 -5.32
C ARG A 2 30.29 50.71 -6.56
N ARG A 3 30.65 49.43 -6.36
CA ARG A 3 29.86 48.23 -6.71
C ARG A 3 30.66 46.97 -6.37
N ALA A 4 30.52 46.50 -5.14
CA ALA A 4 30.91 45.15 -4.78
C ALA A 4 29.87 44.20 -5.38
N LEU A 5 30.27 43.40 -6.37
CA LEU A 5 29.44 42.35 -6.96
C LEU A 5 29.52 41.11 -6.06
N LEU A 6 28.45 40.89 -5.28
CA LEU A 6 28.23 39.64 -4.55
C LEU A 6 27.78 38.57 -5.55
N LEU A 7 28.64 37.60 -5.85
CA LEU A 7 28.23 36.37 -6.53
C LEU A 7 27.39 35.53 -5.55
N ALA A 8 26.08 35.47 -5.78
CA ALA A 8 25.21 34.49 -5.12
C ALA A 8 25.44 33.11 -5.77
N LEU A 9 26.15 32.23 -5.06
CA LEU A 9 26.29 30.83 -5.43
C LEU A 9 24.96 30.12 -5.14
N LEU A 10 24.14 29.94 -6.16
CA LEU A 10 22.96 29.08 -6.09
C LEU A 10 23.43 27.63 -5.98
N LEU A 11 23.50 27.09 -4.75
CA LEU A 11 23.64 25.65 -4.56
C LEU A 11 22.35 24.97 -5.07
N SER A 12 22.39 24.48 -6.29
CA SER A 12 21.40 23.53 -6.78
C SER A 12 21.54 22.25 -5.93
N ALA A 13 20.67 22.09 -4.94
CA ALA A 13 20.55 20.83 -4.22
C ALA A 13 20.05 19.78 -5.21
N ALA A 14 20.95 18.93 -5.70
CA ALA A 14 20.59 17.80 -6.54
C ALA A 14 19.73 16.84 -5.70
N THR A 15 18.44 16.75 -6.02
CA THR A 15 17.55 15.74 -5.45
C THR A 15 17.91 14.37 -6.04
N LEU A 16 18.70 13.59 -5.30
CA LEU A 16 18.95 12.20 -5.66
C LEU A 16 17.63 11.42 -5.64
N PRO A 17 17.39 10.51 -6.60
CA PRO A 17 16.23 9.66 -6.57
C PRO A 17 16.28 8.79 -5.31
N ALA A 18 15.22 8.85 -4.50
CA ALA A 18 15.08 7.98 -3.34
C ALA A 18 14.96 6.53 -3.83
N ARG A 19 15.92 5.68 -3.44
CA ARG A 19 15.90 4.26 -3.79
C ARG A 19 15.20 3.51 -2.66
N ALA A 20 14.04 2.93 -2.94
CA ALA A 20 13.36 2.06 -1.99
C ALA A 20 14.22 0.81 -1.75
N GLN A 21 14.50 0.50 -0.49
CA GLN A 21 15.20 -0.72 -0.09
C GLN A 21 14.19 -1.71 0.47
N LEU A 22 14.24 -2.96 0.00
CA LEU A 22 13.43 -4.03 0.58
C LEU A 22 14.01 -4.42 1.94
N ILE A 23 13.11 -4.62 2.90
CA ILE A 23 13.45 -5.00 4.26
C ILE A 23 13.32 -6.53 4.37
N PRO A 24 14.34 -7.24 4.91
CA PRO A 24 14.25 -8.68 5.11
C PRO A 24 13.08 -9.08 6.01
N PRO A 25 12.37 -10.20 5.73
CA PRO A 25 11.15 -10.58 6.45
C PRO A 25 11.32 -10.74 7.97
N ALA A 26 12.48 -11.24 8.41
CA ALA A 26 12.77 -11.49 9.82
C ALA A 26 13.12 -10.22 10.62
N LYS A 27 13.30 -9.07 9.96
CA LYS A 27 13.69 -7.82 10.63
C LYS A 27 12.45 -7.12 11.20
N PRO A 28 12.35 -6.94 12.53
CA PRO A 28 11.27 -6.16 13.11
C PRO A 28 11.35 -4.69 12.70
N ILE A 29 10.20 -4.05 12.54
CA ILE A 29 10.07 -2.63 12.23
C ILE A 29 9.24 -1.97 13.32
N ALA A 30 9.82 -0.94 13.96
CA ALA A 30 9.21 -0.24 15.08
C ALA A 30 8.66 -1.19 16.17
N GLY A 31 9.42 -2.24 16.48
CA GLY A 31 9.08 -3.23 17.51
C GLY A 31 8.08 -4.31 17.10
N ALA A 32 7.61 -4.34 15.84
CA ALA A 32 6.65 -5.33 15.35
C ALA A 32 7.19 -6.15 14.17
N THR A 33 6.78 -7.41 14.10
CA THR A 33 7.07 -8.36 13.03
C THR A 33 6.30 -8.03 11.75
N GLN A 34 6.71 -8.59 10.62
CA GLN A 34 6.00 -8.39 9.35
C GLN A 34 4.57 -8.97 9.40
N GLU A 35 4.34 -10.05 10.16
CA GLU A 35 3.01 -10.61 10.39
C GLU A 35 2.10 -9.62 11.13
N GLU A 36 2.61 -8.98 12.19
CA GLU A 36 1.86 -7.99 12.96
C GLU A 36 1.54 -6.75 12.11
N TRP A 37 2.47 -6.32 11.25
CA TRP A 37 2.21 -5.25 10.29
C TRP A 37 1.16 -5.64 9.25
N SER A 38 1.15 -6.89 8.81
CA SER A 38 0.11 -7.42 7.91
C SER A 38 -1.28 -7.36 8.55
N LYS A 39 -1.40 -7.76 9.83
CA LYS A 39 -2.66 -7.64 10.59
C LYS A 39 -3.11 -6.18 10.73
N ARG A 40 -2.19 -5.28 11.07
CA ARG A 40 -2.48 -3.84 11.18
C ARG A 40 -2.91 -3.22 9.86
N TRP A 41 -2.28 -3.64 8.75
CA TRP A 41 -2.69 -3.21 7.41
C TRP A 41 -4.14 -3.63 7.11
N TRP A 42 -4.52 -4.87 7.44
CA TRP A 42 -5.91 -5.32 7.28
C TRP A 42 -6.89 -4.53 8.14
N HIS A 43 -6.56 -4.27 9.40
CA HIS A 43 -7.38 -3.43 10.27
C HIS A 43 -7.58 -2.02 9.71
N TRP A 44 -6.52 -1.41 9.16
CA TRP A 44 -6.61 -0.12 8.50
C TRP A 44 -7.43 -0.20 7.20
N ALA A 45 -7.17 -1.18 6.34
CA ALA A 45 -7.83 -1.32 5.04
C ALA A 45 -9.35 -1.52 5.18
N LEU A 46 -9.81 -2.13 6.28
CA LEU A 46 -11.21 -2.42 6.57
C LEU A 46 -11.87 -1.42 7.53
N SER A 47 -11.18 -0.33 7.92
CA SER A 47 -11.74 0.66 8.87
C SER A 47 -12.51 1.79 8.19
N PHE A 48 -12.70 1.74 6.88
CA PHE A 48 -13.33 2.79 6.09
C PHE A 48 -14.61 2.29 5.44
N ASP A 49 -15.57 3.19 5.27
CA ASP A 49 -16.66 2.98 4.32
C ASP A 49 -16.09 2.93 2.89
N GLU A 50 -16.81 2.29 1.96
CA GLU A 50 -16.28 1.98 0.63
C GLU A 50 -15.87 3.24 -0.15
N GLU A 51 -16.70 4.29 -0.09
CA GLU A 51 -16.50 5.55 -0.81
C GLU A 51 -15.29 6.35 -0.31
N ASP A 52 -14.92 6.17 0.96
CA ASP A 52 -13.81 6.87 1.63
C ASP A 52 -12.58 5.96 1.82
N SER A 53 -12.60 4.77 1.23
CA SER A 53 -11.52 3.79 1.36
C SER A 53 -10.31 4.15 0.50
N PRO A 54 -9.09 4.22 1.08
CA PRO A 54 -7.86 4.31 0.31
C PRO A 54 -7.64 3.11 -0.65
N VAL A 55 -8.29 1.96 -0.40
CA VAL A 55 -8.24 0.77 -1.26
C VAL A 55 -9.10 0.95 -2.51
N ALA A 56 -10.28 1.55 -2.37
CA ALA A 56 -11.19 1.87 -3.48
C ALA A 56 -10.74 3.11 -4.28
N ASP A 57 -9.91 3.98 -3.68
CA ASP A 57 -9.38 5.18 -4.31
C ASP A 57 -8.67 4.88 -5.64
N THR A 58 -8.97 5.63 -6.69
CA THR A 58 -8.41 5.43 -8.03
C THR A 58 -7.26 6.38 -8.34
N ASP A 59 -7.10 7.48 -7.60
CA ASP A 59 -6.13 8.53 -7.91
C ASP A 59 -5.08 8.74 -6.79
N GLY A 60 -5.36 8.33 -5.56
CA GLY A 60 -4.46 8.40 -4.42
C GLY A 60 -4.72 9.58 -3.47
N ARG A 61 -5.77 10.39 -3.69
CA ARG A 61 -6.14 11.51 -2.80
C ARG A 61 -6.40 11.08 -1.36
N LEU A 62 -6.81 9.83 -1.12
CA LEU A 62 -7.14 9.28 0.19
C LEU A 62 -5.96 8.56 0.86
N CYS A 63 -4.77 8.57 0.26
CA CYS A 63 -3.64 7.78 0.76
C CYS A 63 -3.10 8.18 2.15
N ALA A 64 -3.55 9.31 2.70
CA ALA A 64 -3.20 9.78 4.05
C ALA A 64 -4.26 9.45 5.10
N SER A 65 -5.42 8.94 4.69
CA SER A 65 -6.53 8.62 5.59
C SER A 65 -6.14 7.56 6.61
N GLY A 66 -6.41 7.83 7.88
CA GLY A 66 -6.13 6.91 9.00
C GLY A 66 -4.65 6.58 9.23
N GLN A 67 -3.71 7.32 8.61
CA GLN A 67 -2.28 7.04 8.75
C GLN A 67 -1.71 7.60 10.06
N SER A 68 -0.87 6.80 10.73
CA SER A 68 -0.18 7.23 11.95
C SER A 68 1.12 6.44 12.17
N GLY A 69 2.00 6.97 13.03
CA GLY A 69 3.20 6.25 13.45
C GLY A 69 4.33 6.19 12.39
N PRO A 70 5.30 5.27 12.58
CA PRO A 70 6.51 5.20 11.75
C PRO A 70 6.33 4.41 10.44
N VAL A 71 5.25 3.63 10.32
CA VAL A 71 4.92 2.84 9.13
C VAL A 71 3.77 3.49 8.40
N TRP A 72 3.91 3.65 7.08
CA TRP A 72 2.87 4.16 6.19
C TRP A 72 2.32 3.00 5.36
N PHE A 73 1.00 2.87 5.29
CA PHE A 73 0.37 1.82 4.51
C PHE A 73 0.14 2.31 3.09
N LEU A 74 0.53 1.51 2.10
CA LEU A 74 0.05 1.71 0.74
C LEU A 74 -1.14 0.79 0.53
N ALA A 75 -2.20 1.37 -0.02
CA ALA A 75 -3.38 0.64 -0.39
C ALA A 75 -3.09 -0.36 -1.52
N GLY A 76 -3.68 -1.55 -1.41
CA GLY A 76 -3.81 -2.48 -2.52
C GLY A 76 -4.86 -1.99 -3.53
N THR A 77 -5.22 -2.84 -4.48
CA THR A 77 -6.34 -2.62 -5.40
C THR A 77 -7.29 -3.79 -5.31
N TYR A 78 -8.58 -3.54 -5.57
CA TYR A 78 -9.52 -4.63 -5.83
C TYR A 78 -9.24 -5.25 -7.20
N GLY A 79 -9.39 -6.57 -7.28
CA GLY A 79 -9.14 -7.35 -8.49
C GLY A 79 -7.68 -7.38 -8.95
N SER A 80 -7.46 -7.68 -10.22
CA SER A 80 -6.13 -7.86 -10.83
C SER A 80 -5.71 -6.69 -11.73
N LYS A 81 -6.53 -5.63 -11.81
CA LYS A 81 -6.27 -4.50 -12.71
C LYS A 81 -5.09 -3.67 -12.22
N ARG A 82 -4.29 -3.17 -13.16
CA ARG A 82 -3.20 -2.25 -12.86
C ARG A 82 -3.75 -0.93 -12.32
N ALA A 83 -3.39 -0.57 -11.10
CA ALA A 83 -3.67 0.74 -10.50
C ALA A 83 -2.43 1.66 -10.60
N VAL A 84 -2.65 2.94 -10.93
CA VAL A 84 -1.61 3.98 -10.91
C VAL A 84 -2.14 5.15 -10.11
N ARG A 85 -1.48 5.48 -9.00
CA ARG A 85 -1.92 6.49 -8.02
C ARG A 85 -0.76 7.42 -7.67
N SER A 86 -1.07 8.65 -7.27
CA SER A 86 -0.08 9.59 -6.74
C SER A 86 -0.37 9.86 -5.26
N CYS A 87 0.64 9.68 -4.40
CA CYS A 87 0.52 9.89 -2.97
C CYS A 87 1.70 10.71 -2.45
N ARG A 88 1.42 11.71 -1.58
CA ARG A 88 2.46 12.44 -0.85
C ARG A 88 2.64 11.85 0.54
N ILE A 89 3.83 11.33 0.80
CA ILE A 89 4.17 10.65 2.05
C ILE A 89 5.19 11.50 2.81
N PRO A 90 5.04 11.70 4.13
CA PRO A 90 6.07 12.35 4.94
C PRO A 90 7.41 11.62 4.84
N ALA A 91 8.52 12.36 4.92
CA ALA A 91 9.84 11.76 4.94
C ALA A 91 10.05 10.85 6.17
N GLY A 92 10.90 9.83 6.02
CA GLY A 92 11.29 8.94 7.12
C GLY A 92 10.28 7.84 7.47
N LYS A 93 9.24 7.64 6.66
CA LYS A 93 8.29 6.53 6.84
C LYS A 93 8.81 5.24 6.22
N THR A 94 8.61 4.12 6.92
CA THR A 94 8.72 2.79 6.30
C THR A 94 7.42 2.49 5.58
N LEU A 95 7.48 2.04 4.34
CA LEU A 95 6.28 1.68 3.57
C LEU A 95 5.95 0.20 3.81
N PHE A 96 4.68 -0.08 4.07
CA PHE A 96 4.15 -1.44 4.12
C PHE A 96 2.98 -1.56 3.15
N PHE A 97 3.01 -2.61 2.33
CA PHE A 97 1.94 -2.93 1.39
C PHE A 97 1.94 -4.43 1.09
N PRO A 98 0.77 -5.05 0.90
CA PRO A 98 0.69 -6.43 0.48
C PRO A 98 1.09 -6.56 -1.00
N LEU A 99 1.81 -7.63 -1.33
CA LEU A 99 2.02 -8.03 -2.72
C LEU A 99 0.79 -8.78 -3.25
N ILE A 100 0.22 -9.64 -2.41
CA ILE A 100 -1.01 -10.38 -2.64
C ILE A 100 -1.84 -10.24 -1.36
N SER A 101 -3.09 -9.81 -1.52
CA SER A 101 -4.04 -9.67 -0.43
C SER A 101 -5.41 -10.06 -0.97
N PHE A 102 -5.99 -11.09 -0.36
CA PHE A 102 -7.36 -11.51 -0.62
C PHE A 102 -7.99 -11.92 0.71
N ILE A 103 -9.29 -11.70 0.82
CA ILE A 103 -10.11 -12.24 1.89
C ILE A 103 -11.02 -13.29 1.27
N ALA A 104 -11.12 -14.44 1.92
CA ALA A 104 -12.05 -15.49 1.55
C ALA A 104 -13.04 -15.66 2.70
N PHE A 105 -14.32 -15.58 2.38
CA PHE A 105 -15.38 -15.88 3.32
C PHE A 105 -15.75 -17.36 3.18
N PRO A 106 -16.00 -18.08 4.29
CA PRO A 106 -16.57 -19.41 4.18
C PRO A 106 -17.90 -19.32 3.42
N PRO A 107 -18.23 -20.32 2.58
CA PRO A 107 -19.53 -20.37 1.94
C PRO A 107 -20.63 -20.46 3.00
N ASP A 108 -21.80 -19.88 2.71
CA ASP A 108 -22.95 -19.90 3.61
C ASP A 108 -23.48 -21.33 3.89
N ASP A 109 -23.09 -22.32 3.07
CA ASP A 109 -23.38 -23.74 3.27
C ASP A 109 -22.07 -24.53 3.49
N GLU A 110 -21.88 -25.05 4.70
CA GLU A 110 -20.72 -25.87 5.10
C GLU A 110 -20.57 -27.17 4.29
N ARG A 111 -21.54 -27.52 3.44
CA ARG A 111 -21.52 -28.71 2.56
C ARG A 111 -21.01 -28.45 1.15
N GLU A 112 -20.43 -27.29 0.85
CA GLU A 112 -19.79 -27.08 -0.45
C GLU A 112 -18.50 -27.93 -0.54
N ALA A 113 -18.56 -29.02 -1.31
CA ALA A 113 -17.42 -29.92 -1.48
C ALA A 113 -16.22 -29.18 -2.11
N CYS A 114 -14.99 -29.53 -1.69
CA CYS A 114 -13.76 -28.94 -2.23
C CYS A 114 -13.70 -28.93 -3.77
N ALA A 115 -14.32 -29.91 -4.43
CA ALA A 115 -14.42 -29.96 -5.89
C ALA A 115 -15.22 -28.79 -6.47
N SER A 116 -16.33 -28.40 -5.84
CA SER A 116 -17.14 -27.25 -6.24
C SER A 116 -16.38 -25.93 -6.03
N LEU A 117 -15.65 -25.81 -4.92
CA LEU A 117 -14.78 -24.65 -4.67
C LEU A 117 -13.68 -24.54 -5.72
N MET A 118 -13.00 -25.64 -6.06
CA MET A 118 -11.95 -25.65 -7.09
C MET A 118 -12.50 -25.33 -8.49
N LEU A 119 -13.70 -25.79 -8.83
CA LEU A 119 -14.36 -25.46 -10.10
C LEU A 119 -14.70 -23.97 -10.19
N ARG A 120 -15.20 -23.36 -9.09
CA ARG A 120 -15.49 -21.93 -9.04
C ARG A 120 -14.23 -21.07 -9.05
N ALA A 121 -13.16 -21.50 -8.38
CA ALA A 121 -11.87 -20.84 -8.42
C ALA A 121 -11.27 -20.88 -9.85
N GLY A 122 -11.39 -22.02 -10.53
CA GLY A 122 -10.98 -22.17 -11.93
C GLY A 122 -11.79 -21.29 -12.89
N SER A 123 -13.10 -21.18 -12.70
CA SER A 123 -13.95 -20.36 -13.57
C SER A 123 -13.82 -18.87 -13.31
N SER A 124 -13.60 -18.44 -12.07
CA SER A 124 -13.37 -17.03 -11.72
C SER A 124 -11.99 -16.54 -12.18
N ALA A 125 -10.96 -17.39 -12.18
CA ALA A 125 -9.68 -17.09 -12.80
C ALA A 125 -9.78 -16.96 -14.33
N ALA A 126 -10.64 -17.76 -14.97
CA ALA A 126 -10.86 -17.73 -16.42
C ALA A 126 -11.76 -16.56 -16.89
N ALA A 127 -12.63 -16.03 -16.03
CA ALA A 127 -13.56 -14.94 -16.36
C ALA A 127 -12.91 -13.53 -16.32
N THR A 128 -11.60 -13.43 -16.14
CA THR A 128 -10.88 -12.13 -16.03
C THR A 128 -9.99 -11.82 -17.23
N HIS A 129 -10.28 -12.38 -18.42
CA HIS A 129 -9.63 -12.02 -19.68
C HIS A 129 -10.50 -11.12 -20.56
#